data_AF-H1YCA3-F1
#
_entry.id   AF-H1YCA3-F1
#
_cell.length_a   1.000
_cell.length_b   1.000
_cell.length_c   1.000
_cell.angle_alpha   90.00
_cell.angle_beta   90.00
_cell.angle_gamma   90.00
#
_symmetry.space_group_name_H-M   'P 1'
#
loop_
_entity.id
_entity.type
_entity.pdbx_description
1 polymer ?
#
loop_
_entity_poly.entity_id
_entity_poly.type
_entity_poly.pdbx_seq_one_letter_code
_entity_poly.pdbx_strand_id
1 'polypeptide(L)' 'MSDKDIEMLIELAKLKLEEAKHMSKKEAILSLNKAGLLTKKGKSMKVYNELEEARA' A
#
# COMPACT_ATOMS: atom_id res chain seq x y z
N MET A 1 -10.76 14.59 -14.43
CA MET A 1 -9.46 13.97 -14.74
C MET A 1 -9.23 14.13 -16.23
N SER A 2 -8.19 14.85 -16.58
CA SER A 2 -7.65 14.97 -17.93
C SER A 2 -6.56 13.94 -18.14
N ASP A 3 -6.16 13.71 -19.39
CA ASP A 3 -5.05 12.79 -19.71
C ASP A 3 -3.76 13.19 -18.99
N LYS A 4 -3.51 14.49 -18.80
CA LYS A 4 -2.39 15.01 -18.00
C LYS A 4 -2.48 14.61 -16.53
N ASP A 5 -3.68 14.57 -15.96
CA ASP A 5 -3.86 14.13 -14.57
C ASP A 5 -3.55 12.63 -14.44
N ILE A 6 -3.89 11.83 -15.45
CA ILE A 6 -3.59 10.40 -15.48
C ILE A 6 -2.08 10.17 -15.61
N GLU A 7 -1.41 10.87 -16.52
CA GLU A 7 0.05 10.81 -16.68
C GLU A 7 0.77 11.18 -15.38
N MET A 8 0.34 12.27 -14.71
CA MET A 8 0.88 12.69 -13.42
C MET A 8 0.69 11.60 -12.35
N LEU A 9 -0.46 10.94 -12.29
CA LEU A 9 -0.70 9.86 -11.34
C LEU A 9 0.18 8.63 -11.62
N ILE A 10 0.45 8.32 -12.89
CA ILE A 10 1.36 7.24 -13.27
C ILE A 10 2.80 7.57 -12.82
N GLU A 11 3.25 8.81 -13.00
CA GLU A 11 4.58 9.23 -12.54
C GLU A 11 4.70 9.16 -11.02
N LEU A 12 3.70 9.66 -10.30
CA LEU A 12 3.65 9.56 -8.84
C LEU A 12 3.68 8.10 -8.37
N ALA A 13 2.94 7.21 -9.03
CA ALA A 13 2.95 5.79 -8.71
C ALA A 13 4.35 5.17 -8.90
N LYS A 14 5.05 5.50 -9.99
CA LYS A 14 6.42 5.03 -10.23
C LYS A 14 7.39 5.49 -9.15
N LEU A 15 7.33 6.77 -8.77
CA LEU A 15 8.17 7.33 -7.71
C LEU A 15 7.92 6.63 -6.37
N LYS A 16 6.65 6.42 -6.01
CA LYS A 16 6.28 5.70 -4.78
C LYS A 16 6.71 4.24 -4.78
N LEU A 17 6.77 3.61 -5.94
CA LEU A 17 7.24 2.23 -6.05
C LEU A 17 8.75 2.13 -5.82
N GLU A 18 9.55 3.08 -6.31
CA GLU A 18 10.98 3.15 -6.01
C GLU A 18 11.23 3.47 -4.53
N GLU A 19 10.50 4.41 -3.93
CA GLU A 19 10.57 4.67 -2.49
C GLU A 19 10.30 3.39 -1.67
N ALA A 20 9.28 2.61 -2.06
CA ALA A 20 8.90 1.38 -1.39
C ALA A 20 10.00 0.30 -1.41
N LYS A 21 10.84 0.25 -2.46
CA LYS A 21 11.97 -0.71 -2.54
C LYS A 21 13.02 -0.48 -1.44
N HIS A 22 13.13 0.75 -0.95
CA HIS A 22 14.10 1.13 0.08
C HIS A 22 13.49 1.18 1.49
N MET A 23 12.17 0.97 1.63
CA MET A 23 11.52 0.96 2.93
C MET A 23 11.93 -0.25 3.77
N SER A 24 12.25 0.00 5.02
CA SER A 24 12.36 -1.07 6.00
C SER A 24 10.99 -1.73 6.25
N LYS A 25 11.00 -2.98 6.73
CA LYS A 25 9.77 -3.70 7.10
C LYS A 25 8.89 -2.90 8.08
N LYS A 26 9.50 -2.14 8.99
CA LYS A 26 8.80 -1.30 9.97
C LYS A 26 8.07 -0.14 9.28
N GLU A 27 8.72 0.52 8.34
CA GLU A 27 8.15 1.64 7.58
C GLU A 27 7.03 1.18 6.65
N ALA A 28 7.20 0.02 6.01
CA ALA A 28 6.17 -0.61 5.18
C ALA A 28 4.91 -0.92 6.01
N ILE A 29 5.06 -1.57 7.18
CA ILE A 29 3.92 -1.86 8.08
C ILE A 29 3.24 -0.57 8.52
N LEU A 30 4.00 0.48 8.84
CA LEU A 30 3.43 1.77 9.26
C LEU A 30 2.67 2.48 8.12
N SER A 31 3.20 2.43 6.90
CA SER A 31 2.54 2.96 5.70
C SER A 31 1.22 2.23 5.43
N LEU A 32 1.25 0.89 5.44
CA LEU A 32 0.06 0.05 5.24
C LEU A 32 -0.95 0.20 6.39
N ASN A 33 -0.49 0.48 7.62
CA ASN A 33 -1.37 0.78 8.73
C ASN A 33 -2.05 2.15 8.58
N LYS A 34 -1.32 3.18 8.14
CA LYS A 34 -1.91 4.49 7.82
C LYS A 34 -2.94 4.41 6.69
N ALA A 35 -2.70 3.55 5.70
CA ALA A 35 -3.65 3.26 4.62
C ALA A 35 -4.87 2.42 5.06
N GLY A 36 -4.91 1.97 6.32
CA GLY A 36 -6.02 1.16 6.85
C GLY A 36 -6.05 -0.27 6.34
N LEU A 37 -4.95 -0.79 5.77
CA LEU A 37 -4.85 -2.14 5.22
C LEU A 37 -4.39 -3.14 6.29
N LEU A 38 -3.37 -2.75 7.06
CA LEU A 38 -2.80 -3.57 8.13
C LEU A 38 -3.03 -2.95 9.51
N THR A 39 -2.97 -3.77 10.53
CA THR A 39 -2.83 -3.37 11.93
C THR A 39 -1.38 -2.95 12.22
N LYS A 40 -1.14 -2.25 13.34
CA LYS A 40 0.23 -1.93 13.83
C LYS A 40 1.11 -3.17 14.03
N LYS A 41 0.51 -4.36 14.16
CA LYS A 41 1.19 -5.65 14.31
C LYS A 41 1.47 -6.34 12.96
N GLY A 42 1.12 -5.73 11.83
CA GLY A 42 1.34 -6.27 10.48
C GLY A 42 0.32 -7.31 10.03
N LYS A 43 -0.77 -7.51 10.78
CA LYS A 43 -1.91 -8.38 10.38
C LYS A 43 -2.93 -7.58 9.56
N SER A 44 -3.65 -8.23 8.65
CA SER A 44 -4.75 -7.61 7.92
C SER A 44 -5.79 -7.01 8.86
N MET A 45 -6.40 -5.89 8.45
CA MET A 45 -7.57 -5.36 9.13
C MET A 45 -8.76 -6.31 8.90
N LYS A 46 -9.68 -6.38 9.88
CA LYS A 46 -10.79 -7.35 9.90
C LYS A 46 -11.60 -7.41 8.61
N VAL A 47 -11.77 -6.27 7.94
CA VAL A 47 -12.52 -6.12 6.68
C VAL A 47 -11.86 -6.89 5.52
N TYR A 48 -10.57 -7.16 5.61
CA TYR A 48 -9.79 -7.86 4.59
C TYR A 48 -9.44 -9.30 4.97
N ASN A 49 -9.96 -9.83 6.09
CA ASN A 49 -9.68 -11.20 6.51
C ASN A 49 -10.12 -12.24 5.46
N GLU A 50 -11.29 -12.04 4.84
CA GLU A 50 -11.82 -12.93 3.80
C GLU A 50 -10.89 -13.01 2.58
N LEU A 51 -10.19 -11.92 2.25
CA LEU A 51 -9.22 -11.88 1.14
C LEU A 51 -7.92 -12.61 1.49
N GLU A 52 -7.56 -12.66 2.77
CA GLU A 52 -6.39 -13.39 3.26
C GLU A 52 -6.65 -14.91 3.25
N GLU A 53 -7.87 -15.32 3.62
CA GLU A 53 -8.34 -16.70 3.56
C GLU A 53 -8.49 -17.23 2.13
N ALA A 54 -8.96 -16.41 1.19
CA ALA A 54 -9.08 -16.78 -0.23
C ALA A 54 -7.73 -17.01 -0.94
N ARG A 55 -6.61 -16.65 -0.29
CA ARG A 55 -5.26 -16.75 -0.83
C ARG A 55 -4.44 -17.90 -0.23
N ALA A 56 -4.96 -18.54 0.83
CA ALA A 56 -4.35 -19.66 1.55
C ALA A 56 -4.76 -21.01 0.94
#